data_AF-A0A3S1MSN4-F1
#
_entry.id   AF-A0A3S1MSN4-F1
#
_cell.length_a   1.000
_cell.length_b   1.000
_cell.length_c   1.000
_cell.angle_alpha   90.00
_cell.angle_beta   90.00
_cell.angle_gamma   90.00
#
_symmetry.space_group_name_H-M   'P 1'
#
loop_
_entity.id
_entity.type
_entity.pdbx_description
1 polymer ?
#
loop_
_entity_poly.entity_id
_entity_poly.type
_entity_poly.pdbx_seq_one_letter_code
_entity_poly.pdbx_strand_id
1 'polypeptide(L)'
;MSIWDRLGDFIARVSSSASSGVADVVEAVRTVFSGDPDLRRRVAFSVAMIALSAKMAKADGIVTQDEVRAFQEIFDVPPSETRNVARLYDLA
;
A
#
# COMPACT_ATOMS: atom_id res chain seq x y z
N MET A 1 26.77 -3.27 -0.24
CA MET A 1 25.49 -3.99 -0.12
C MET A 1 24.39 -2.99 -0.29
N SER A 2 23.61 -3.16 -1.34
CA SER A 2 22.58 -2.19 -1.69
C SER A 2 21.44 -2.27 -0.70
N ILE A 3 20.83 -1.13 -0.40
CA ILE A 3 19.62 -1.02 0.42
C ILE A 3 18.50 -1.86 -0.18
N TRP A 4 18.55 -2.04 -1.51
CA TRP A 4 17.67 -2.91 -2.30
C TRP A 4 17.82 -4.40 -1.98
N ASP A 5 19.04 -4.88 -1.74
CA ASP A 5 19.30 -6.29 -1.39
C ASP A 5 18.69 -6.62 -0.01
N ARG A 6 18.82 -5.68 0.94
CA ARG A 6 18.28 -5.83 2.30
C ARG A 6 16.75 -5.85 2.32
N LEU A 7 16.12 -5.07 1.45
CA LEU A 7 14.67 -5.05 1.32
C LEU A 7 14.16 -6.35 0.69
N GLY A 8 14.86 -6.87 -0.33
CA GLY A 8 14.57 -8.18 -0.93
C GLY A 8 14.65 -9.32 0.09
N ASP A 9 15.72 -9.34 0.89
CA ASP A 9 15.91 -10.34 1.95
C ASP A 9 14.86 -10.25 3.06
N PHE A 10 14.44 -9.03 3.41
CA PHE A 10 13.37 -8.80 4.39
C PHE A 10 12.02 -9.31 3.88
N ILE A 11 11.67 -9.01 2.63
CA ILE A 11 10.43 -9.49 1.99
C ILE A 11 10.45 -11.02 1.87
N ALA A 12 11.58 -11.62 1.49
CA ALA A 12 11.74 -13.07 1.40
C ALA A 12 11.55 -13.76 2.76
N ARG A 13 12.06 -13.18 3.85
CA ARG A 13 11.87 -13.69 5.23
C ARG A 13 10.43 -13.57 5.73
N VAL A 14 9.75 -12.46 5.42
CA VAL A 14 8.35 -12.26 5.78
C VAL A 14 7.45 -13.22 5.02
N SER A 15 7.67 -13.39 3.72
CA SER A 15 6.88 -14.29 2.87
C SER A 15 7.09 -15.78 3.22
N SER A 16 8.27 -16.16 3.70
CA SER A 16 8.56 -17.54 4.12
C SER A 16 8.03 -17.89 5.51
N SER A 17 7.74 -16.88 6.35
CA SER A 17 7.23 -17.06 7.72
C SER A 17 5.70 -16.99 7.83
N ALA A 18 5.00 -16.54 6.78
CA ALA A 18 3.55 -16.27 6.79
C ALA A 18 2.81 -16.94 5.60
N SER A 19 3.19 -18.18 5.31
CA SER A 19 2.90 -18.89 4.05
C SER A 19 1.43 -19.12 3.69
N SER A 20 0.49 -19.01 4.63
CA SER A 20 -0.94 -19.16 4.34
C SER A 20 -1.66 -17.82 4.10
N GLY A 21 -1.45 -16.81 4.94
CA GLY A 21 -2.21 -15.54 4.85
C GLY A 21 -1.67 -14.54 3.82
N VAL A 22 -0.35 -14.53 3.59
CA VAL A 22 0.27 -13.57 2.64
C VAL A 22 0.11 -14.04 1.21
N ALA A 23 0.11 -15.35 0.96
CA ALA A 23 -0.12 -15.90 -0.38
C ALA A 23 -1.50 -15.53 -0.93
N ASP A 24 -2.54 -15.60 -0.09
CA ASP A 24 -3.91 -15.21 -0.47
C ASP A 24 -4.03 -13.70 -0.75
N VAL A 25 -3.34 -12.87 0.03
CA VAL A 25 -3.29 -11.42 -0.22
C VAL A 25 -2.53 -11.11 -1.51
N VAL A 26 -1.40 -11.80 -1.75
CA VAL A 26 -0.61 -11.64 -2.97
C VAL A 26 -1.40 -12.07 -4.20
N GLU A 27 -2.14 -13.18 -4.13
CA GLU A 27 -2.93 -13.67 -5.26
C GLU A 27 -4.19 -12.82 -5.48
N ALA A 28 -4.82 -12.31 -4.41
CA ALA A 28 -5.91 -11.34 -4.50
C ALA A 28 -5.44 -10.03 -5.16
N VAL A 29 -4.27 -9.52 -4.77
CA VAL A 29 -3.62 -8.38 -5.44
C VAL A 29 -3.33 -8.74 -6.89
N ARG A 30 -2.70 -9.88 -7.17
CA ARG A 30 -2.39 -10.30 -8.54
C ARG A 30 -3.63 -10.41 -9.43
N THR A 31 -4.75 -10.86 -8.88
CA THR A 31 -6.04 -11.00 -9.57
C THR A 31 -6.73 -9.65 -9.80
N VAL A 32 -6.71 -8.74 -8.82
CA VAL A 32 -7.18 -7.36 -9.03
C VAL A 32 -6.36 -6.66 -10.10
N PHE A 33 -5.07 -6.98 -10.18
CA PHE A 33 -4.15 -6.43 -11.16
C PHE A 33 -4.12 -7.22 -12.49
N SER A 34 -4.88 -8.30 -12.69
CA SER A 34 -4.84 -9.07 -13.95
C SER A 34 -5.73 -8.52 -15.07
N GLY A 35 -6.49 -7.44 -14.81
CA GLY A 35 -7.29 -6.72 -15.80
C GLY A 35 -6.47 -5.90 -16.82
N ASP A 36 -7.21 -5.06 -17.57
CA ASP A 36 -6.74 -4.18 -18.65
C ASP A 36 -5.40 -3.48 -18.30
N PRO A 37 -4.35 -3.54 -19.14
CA PRO A 37 -3.01 -3.02 -18.82
C PRO A 37 -3.00 -1.55 -18.38
N ASP A 38 -3.88 -0.73 -18.94
CA ASP A 38 -4.01 0.69 -18.59
C ASP A 38 -4.68 0.89 -17.23
N LEU A 39 -5.71 0.09 -16.92
CA LEU A 39 -6.36 0.10 -15.60
C LEU A 39 -5.38 -0.34 -14.52
N ARG A 40 -4.59 -1.39 -14.79
CA ARG A 40 -3.54 -1.89 -13.90
C ARG A 40 -2.50 -0.82 -13.58
N ARG A 41 -2.07 -0.05 -14.58
CA ARG A 41 -1.08 1.02 -14.38
C ARG A 41 -1.64 2.17 -13.55
N ARG A 42 -2.91 2.53 -13.74
CA ARG A 42 -3.62 3.55 -12.94
C ARG A 42 -3.79 3.12 -11.49
N VAL A 43 -4.28 1.90 -11.27
CA VAL A 43 -4.44 1.33 -9.92
C VAL A 43 -3.09 1.19 -9.21
N ALA A 44 -2.06 0.70 -9.91
CA ALA A 44 -0.69 0.61 -9.38
C ALA A 44 -0.17 1.98 -8.92
N PHE A 45 -0.38 3.01 -9.75
CA PHE A 45 0.04 4.37 -9.44
C PHE A 45 -0.71 4.95 -8.23
N SER A 46 -2.03 4.79 -8.16
CA SER A 46 -2.83 5.24 -7.02
C SER A 46 -2.42 4.53 -5.73
N VAL A 47 -2.22 3.21 -5.75
CA VAL A 47 -1.76 2.45 -4.57
C VAL A 47 -0.36 2.89 -4.15
N ALA A 48 0.56 3.11 -5.11
CA ALA A 48 1.91 3.58 -4.81
C ALA A 48 1.91 4.99 -4.19
N MET A 49 1.05 5.89 -4.68
CA MET A 49 0.89 7.23 -4.10
C MET A 49 0.34 7.17 -2.68
N ILE A 50 -0.68 6.33 -2.42
CA ILE A 50 -1.25 6.14 -1.09
C ILE A 50 -0.19 5.60 -0.12
N ALA A 51 0.56 4.57 -0.53
CA ALA A 51 1.62 3.97 0.28
C ALA A 51 2.75 4.98 0.57
N LEU A 52 3.11 5.81 -0.41
CA LEU A 52 4.11 6.86 -0.23
C LEU A 52 3.63 7.96 0.71
N SER A 53 2.38 8.41 0.57
CA SER A 53 1.78 9.41 1.46
C SER A 53 1.72 8.92 2.91
N ALA A 54 1.37 7.65 3.13
CA ALA A 54 1.39 7.06 4.46
C ALA A 54 2.81 6.97 5.04
N LYS A 55 3.80 6.62 4.20
CA LYS A 55 5.22 6.64 4.57
C LYS A 55 5.70 8.03 4.99
N MET A 56 5.26 9.08 4.28
CA MET A 56 5.59 10.47 4.61
C MET A 56 4.93 10.93 5.89
N ALA A 57 3.64 10.65 6.09
CA ALA A 57 2.93 10.99 7.32
C ALA A 57 3.53 10.32 8.57
N LYS A 58 4.17 9.15 8.41
CA LYS A 58 4.82 8.43 9.51
C LYS A 58 6.29 8.79 9.70
N ALA A 59 6.90 9.58 8.81
CA ALA A 59 8.31 9.93 8.88
C ALA A 59 8.64 10.78 10.13
N ASP A 60 7.69 11.59 10.58
CA ASP A 60 7.82 12.44 11.78
C ASP A 60 7.36 11.72 13.08
N GLY A 61 6.92 10.46 12.97
CA GLY A 61 6.68 9.54 14.09
C GLY A 61 5.24 9.43 14.58
N ILE A 62 4.37 10.40 14.32
CA ILE A 62 2.94 10.36 14.66
C ILE A 62 2.14 10.99 13.53
N VAL A 63 1.18 10.24 12.98
CA VAL A 63 0.20 10.77 12.03
C VAL A 63 -0.86 11.57 12.80
N THR A 64 -1.09 12.80 12.40
CA THR A 64 -2.06 13.73 12.97
C THR A 64 -3.37 13.75 12.17
N GLN A 65 -4.46 14.23 12.77
CA GLN A 65 -5.73 14.37 12.04
C GLN A 65 -5.63 15.37 10.88
N ASP A 66 -4.79 16.39 10.99
CA ASP A 66 -4.60 17.39 9.94
C ASP A 66 -3.99 16.76 8.68
N GLU A 67 -3.05 15.82 8.85
CA GLU A 67 -2.46 15.06 7.73
C GLU A 67 -3.46 14.11 7.08
N VAL A 68 -4.32 13.46 7.88
CA VAL A 68 -5.40 12.60 7.36
C VAL A 68 -6.40 13.43 6.55
N ARG A 69 -6.71 14.65 7.01
CA ARG A 69 -7.62 15.56 6.33
C ARG A 69 -7.01 16.08 5.03
N ALA A 70 -5.74 16.47 5.05
CA ALA A 70 -5.00 16.87 3.86
C ALA A 70 -4.94 15.73 2.82
N PHE A 71 -4.76 14.49 3.26
CA PHE A 71 -4.83 13.33 2.36
C PHE A 71 -6.22 13.19 1.72
N GLN A 72 -7.30 13.36 2.49
CA GLN A 72 -8.67 13.29 1.95
C GLN A 72 -9.02 14.45 1.01
N GLU A 73 -8.41 15.63 1.18
CA GLU A 73 -8.61 16.76 0.27
C GLU A 73 -7.89 16.58 -1.06
N ILE A 74 -6.75 15.89 -1.07
CA ILE A 74 -5.94 15.66 -2.28
C ILE A 74 -6.41 14.43 -3.05
N PHE A 75 -6.91 13.40 -2.36
CA PHE A 75 -7.32 12.14 -2.96
C PHE A 75 -8.83 11.95 -2.90
N ASP A 76 -9.45 11.86 -4.09
CA ASP A 76 -10.85 11.48 -4.21
C ASP A 76 -11.00 9.96 -4.06
N VAL A 77 -11.47 9.54 -2.88
CA VAL A 77 -11.62 8.12 -2.53
C VAL A 77 -13.09 7.73 -2.61
N PRO A 78 -13.46 6.74 -3.45
CA PRO A 78 -14.83 6.23 -3.51
C PRO A 78 -15.31 5.76 -2.14
N PRO A 79 -16.57 6.01 -1.75
CA PRO A 79 -17.07 5.63 -0.42
C PRO A 79 -16.99 4.12 -0.13
N SER A 80 -17.02 3.28 -1.17
CA SER A 80 -16.83 1.83 -1.06
C SER A 80 -15.40 1.42 -0.69
N GLU A 81 -14.41 2.25 -1.04
CA GLU A 81 -12.98 1.97 -0.88
C GLU A 81 -12.36 2.64 0.34
N THR A 82 -13.08 3.56 1.00
CA THR A 82 -12.58 4.29 2.19
C THR A 82 -12.03 3.36 3.27
N ARG A 83 -12.69 2.21 3.48
CA ARG A 83 -12.27 1.21 4.47
C ARG A 83 -10.99 0.47 4.06
N ASN A 84 -10.76 0.27 2.76
CA ASN A 84 -9.56 -0.36 2.21
C ASN A 84 -8.37 0.60 2.27
N VAL A 85 -8.59 1.87 1.91
CA VAL A 85 -7.58 2.93 1.97
C VAL A 85 -7.11 3.14 3.41
N ALA A 86 -8.03 3.21 4.37
CA ALA A 86 -7.67 3.32 5.79
C ALA A 86 -6.76 2.16 6.25
N ARG A 87 -7.09 0.91 5.88
CA ARG A 87 -6.25 -0.25 6.21
C ARG A 87 -4.87 -0.19 5.59
N LEU A 88 -4.76 0.25 4.33
CA LEU A 88 -3.47 0.42 3.65
C LEU A 88 -2.63 1.52 4.32
N TYR A 89 -3.28 2.59 4.75
CA TYR A 89 -2.63 3.69 5.46
C TYR A 89 -2.11 3.24 6.83
N ASP A 90 -2.89 2.43 7.56
CA ASP A 90 -2.49 1.85 8.86
C ASP A 90 -1.37 0.80 8.73
N LEU A 91 -1.28 0.11 7.58
CA LEU A 91 -0.27 -0.93 7.33
C LEU A 91 1.13 -0.36 7.06
N ALA A 92 1.23 0.91 6.67
CA ALA A 92 2.48 1.59 6.29
C ALA A 92 3.25 2.13 7.50
#